data_AF-A0A852MFF0-F1
#
_entry.id   AF-A0A852MFF0-F1
#
_cell.length_a   1.000
_cell.length_b   1.000
_cell.length_c   1.000
_cell.angle_alpha   90.00
_cell.angle_beta   90.00
_cell.angle_gamma   90.00
#
_symmetry.space_group_name_H-M   'P 1'
#
loop_
_entity.id
_entity.type
_entity.pdbx_description
1 polymer ?
#
loop_
_entity_poly.entity_id
_entity_poly.type
_entity_poly.pdbx_seq_one_letter_code
_entity_poly.pdbx_strand_id
1 'polypeptide(L)'
;RYKAVWLIFFILGLGTLLPWNFFMNAREYFISRLADPEMSHSGNQTSEADLPKSYLQSMFDNFMTLCAMVPLLIFTCLNSFIHQRIPQQIRISGSLVAIGLVFLVTAVMVKVDMEPLPFFVFTMISIVFINSFGAILQSSLFGLAGLLPASYTAPIMSGQGMAGTFAALAVICSIAIGAREPEGYIGYFTTACVAIVLAIFSYILLPRLDFFRYYSMKDKTEYRVYNAELETKRDLIKKDEPNGMEQNNSKIIPVHSPDEKPSVVAIFKKLWVMAVSVCFVFTVTIGVFPSITAKVSTVLGKGNKWGLYFIPVSCFLLFNVFDWMGRSLTALFTW
;
A
#
# COMPACT_ATOMS: atom_id res chain seq x y z
N ARG A 1 11.97 15.01 -20.29
CA ARG A 1 11.17 13.83 -20.68
C ARG A 1 11.35 12.64 -19.71
N TYR A 2 12.58 12.21 -19.37
CA TYR A 2 12.82 11.11 -18.42
C TYR A 2 12.27 11.33 -16.99
N LYS A 3 12.36 12.55 -16.46
CA LYS A 3 11.84 12.90 -15.11
C LYS A 3 10.31 12.81 -14.99
N ALA A 4 9.56 12.80 -16.09
CA ALA A 4 8.11 12.73 -16.07
C ALA A 4 7.61 11.33 -15.65
N VAL A 5 8.26 10.27 -16.15
CA VAL A 5 7.94 8.90 -15.71
C VAL A 5 8.30 8.73 -14.24
N TRP A 6 9.46 9.23 -13.81
CA TRP A 6 9.85 9.20 -12.40
C TRP A 6 8.81 9.89 -11.50
N LEU A 7 8.32 11.07 -11.89
CA LEU A 7 7.29 11.80 -11.17
C LEU A 7 5.94 11.06 -11.14
N ILE A 8 5.55 10.39 -12.23
CA ILE A 8 4.33 9.57 -12.24
C ILE A 8 4.44 8.41 -11.26
N PHE A 9 5.57 7.69 -11.26
CA PHE A 9 5.81 6.60 -10.30
C PHE A 9 5.82 7.10 -8.85
N PHE A 10 6.33 8.31 -8.63
CA PHE A 10 6.27 8.99 -7.35
C PHE A 10 4.83 9.28 -6.91
N ILE A 11 4.00 9.87 -7.78
CA ILE A 11 2.58 10.15 -7.49
C ILE A 11 1.80 8.86 -7.26
N LEU A 12 2.08 7.79 -8.02
CA LEU A 12 1.46 6.49 -7.82
C LEU A 12 1.82 5.89 -6.45
N GLY A 13 3.08 6.01 -6.03
CA GLY A 13 3.51 5.64 -4.68
C GLY A 13 2.74 6.41 -3.61
N LEU A 14 2.64 7.73 -3.76
CA LEU A 14 1.87 8.59 -2.85
C LEU A 14 0.38 8.18 -2.78
N GLY A 15 -0.24 7.92 -3.93
CA GLY A 15 -1.64 7.46 -4.02
C GLY A 15 -1.90 6.09 -3.39
N THR A 16 -0.87 5.26 -3.18
CA THR A 16 -1.05 3.93 -2.55
C THR A 16 -1.18 3.97 -1.04
N LEU A 17 -0.46 4.89 -0.36
CA LEU A 17 -0.42 4.93 1.10
C LEU A 17 -1.10 6.16 1.69
N LEU A 18 -1.22 7.26 0.96
CA LEU A 18 -1.81 8.48 1.52
C LEU A 18 -3.25 8.28 1.99
N PRO A 19 -4.15 7.61 1.23
CA PRO A 19 -5.50 7.33 1.72
C PRO A 19 -5.49 6.53 3.03
N TRP A 20 -4.70 5.47 3.10
CA TRP A 20 -4.59 4.63 4.30
C TRP A 20 -4.03 5.39 5.49
N ASN A 21 -3.01 6.22 5.30
CA ASN A 21 -2.45 7.05 6.37
C ASN A 21 -3.46 8.05 6.92
N PHE A 22 -4.27 8.67 6.07
CA PHE A 22 -5.36 9.53 6.50
C PHE A 22 -6.50 8.79 7.19
N PHE A 23 -6.80 7.57 6.76
CA PHE A 23 -7.75 6.71 7.47
C PHE A 23 -7.27 6.40 8.90
N MET A 24 -5.99 6.04 9.07
CA MET A 24 -5.40 5.81 10.39
C MET A 24 -5.40 7.07 11.26
N ASN A 25 -5.12 8.25 10.68
CA ASN A 25 -5.17 9.51 11.41
C ASN A 25 -6.59 9.92 11.84
N ALA A 26 -7.62 9.45 11.13
CA ALA A 26 -9.02 9.61 11.52
C ALA A 26 -9.47 8.63 12.62
N ARG A 27 -8.55 7.88 13.26
CA ARG A 27 -8.86 6.92 14.33
C ARG A 27 -9.72 7.51 15.45
N GLU A 28 -9.38 8.70 15.93
CA GLU A 28 -10.13 9.35 17.03
C GLU A 28 -11.60 9.59 16.66
N TYR A 29 -11.86 9.95 15.41
CA TYR A 29 -13.22 10.11 14.88
C TYR A 29 -14.00 8.78 14.88
N PHE A 30 -13.38 7.69 14.43
CA PHE A 30 -14.05 6.39 14.43
C PHE A 30 -14.38 5.92 15.84
N ILE A 31 -13.47 6.12 16.79
CA ILE A 31 -13.67 5.71 18.19
C ILE A 31 -14.74 6.58 18.86
N SER A 32 -14.74 7.90 18.64
CA SER A 32 -15.74 8.79 19.25
C SER A 32 -17.15 8.47 18.76
N ARG A 33 -17.31 8.13 17.48
CA ARG A 33 -18.60 7.74 16.89
C ARG A 33 -19.14 6.39 17.37
N LEU A 34 -18.30 5.58 18.01
CA LEU A 34 -18.68 4.30 18.61
C LEU A 34 -19.07 4.41 20.09
N ALA A 35 -19.16 5.62 20.64
CA ALA A 35 -19.63 5.83 22.01
C ALA A 35 -21.13 5.52 22.11
N ASP A 36 -21.54 4.85 23.19
CA ASP A 36 -22.96 4.54 23.42
C ASP A 36 -23.74 5.81 23.80
N PRO A 37 -24.93 6.06 23.22
CA PRO A 37 -25.75 7.23 23.53
C PRO A 37 -26.11 7.35 25.01
N GLU A 38 -26.33 6.22 25.69
CA GLU A 38 -26.79 6.16 27.08
C GLU A 38 -25.73 6.61 28.11
N MET A 39 -24.44 6.50 27.76
CA MET A 39 -23.35 6.95 28.63
C MET A 39 -23.20 8.47 28.70
N SER A 40 -23.85 9.19 27.77
CA SER A 40 -23.83 10.66 27.69
C SER A 40 -24.82 11.32 28.67
N HIS A 41 -25.82 10.58 29.15
CA HIS A 41 -26.91 11.12 29.99
C HIS A 41 -26.77 10.82 31.49
N SER A 42 -25.80 10.00 31.89
CA SER A 42 -25.53 9.66 33.30
C SER A 42 -24.25 10.33 33.83
N GLY A 43 -24.13 11.65 33.65
CA GLY A 43 -22.95 12.42 34.05
C GLY A 43 -23.27 13.53 35.05
N ASN A 44 -23.60 13.19 36.29
CA ASN A 44 -23.31 14.11 37.38
C ASN A 44 -21.79 14.30 37.43
N GLN A 45 -21.38 15.56 37.54
CA GLN A 45 -20.01 16.05 37.47
C GLN A 45 -19.03 15.25 38.34
N THR A 46 -18.32 14.30 37.75
CA THR A 46 -17.06 13.77 38.29
C THR A 46 -16.13 13.48 37.13
N SER A 47 -15.03 14.24 37.09
CA SER A 47 -13.79 14.09 36.32
C SER A 47 -13.81 13.16 35.10
N GLU A 48 -13.59 13.74 33.91
CA GLU A 48 -13.38 13.16 32.56
C GLU A 48 -12.38 11.98 32.42
N ALA A 49 -11.86 11.40 33.51
CA ALA A 49 -10.74 10.45 33.45
C ALA A 49 -11.12 8.96 33.34
N ASP A 50 -12.33 8.52 33.71
CA ASP A 50 -12.66 7.08 33.78
C ASP A 50 -14.14 6.75 33.44
N LEU A 51 -14.68 7.23 32.30
CA LEU A 51 -15.89 6.59 31.75
C LEU A 51 -15.51 5.23 31.12
N PRO A 52 -16.24 4.14 31.42
CA PRO A 52 -15.97 2.83 30.84
C PRO A 52 -16.22 2.89 29.33
N LYS A 53 -15.15 2.89 28.53
CA LYS A 53 -15.26 2.84 27.06
C LYS A 53 -16.15 1.67 26.63
N SER A 54 -17.02 1.90 25.65
CA SER A 54 -17.84 0.83 25.06
C SER A 54 -16.93 -0.30 24.54
N TYR A 55 -17.44 -1.54 24.54
CA TYR A 55 -16.69 -2.70 24.05
C TYR A 55 -16.15 -2.46 22.63
N LEU A 56 -16.95 -1.84 21.75
CA LEU A 56 -16.58 -1.53 20.37
C LEU A 56 -15.41 -0.52 20.29
N GLN A 57 -15.38 0.48 21.16
CA GLN A 57 -14.29 1.46 21.23
C GLN A 57 -12.97 0.81 21.65
N SER A 58 -13.02 -0.09 22.64
CA SER A 58 -11.84 -0.77 23.18
C SER A 58 -11.25 -1.79 22.19
N MET A 59 -12.09 -2.42 21.37
CA MET A 59 -11.65 -3.43 20.40
C MET A 59 -11.35 -2.86 19.01
N PHE A 60 -11.66 -1.59 18.75
CA PHE A 60 -11.53 -0.98 17.43
C PHE A 60 -10.14 -1.14 16.80
N ASP A 61 -9.07 -0.86 17.55
CA ASP A 61 -7.70 -0.96 17.03
C ASP A 61 -7.31 -2.40 16.67
N ASN A 62 -7.75 -3.35 17.48
CA ASN A 62 -7.49 -4.78 17.25
C ASN A 62 -8.18 -5.26 15.97
N PHE A 63 -9.47 -4.93 15.81
CA PHE A 63 -10.21 -5.28 14.60
C PHE A 63 -9.72 -4.52 13.38
N MET A 64 -9.44 -3.22 13.47
CA MET A 64 -8.85 -2.43 12.39
C MET A 64 -7.55 -3.07 11.91
N THR A 65 -6.67 -3.48 12.83
CA THR A 65 -5.40 -4.14 12.51
C THR A 65 -5.62 -5.49 11.83
N LEU A 66 -6.51 -6.34 12.36
CA LEU A 66 -6.83 -7.64 11.76
C LEU A 66 -7.44 -7.49 10.36
N CYS A 67 -8.45 -6.63 10.23
CA CYS A 67 -9.13 -6.33 8.96
C CYS A 67 -8.21 -5.65 7.94
N ALA A 68 -7.12 -5.02 8.37
CA ALA A 68 -6.12 -4.47 7.46
C ALA A 68 -5.08 -5.51 7.05
N MET A 69 -4.43 -6.15 8.03
CA MET A 69 -3.24 -6.98 7.80
C MET A 69 -3.58 -8.34 7.17
N VAL A 70 -4.68 -8.97 7.57
CA VAL A 70 -5.07 -10.29 7.04
C VAL A 70 -5.41 -10.21 5.54
N PRO A 71 -6.27 -9.29 5.07
CA PRO A 71 -6.54 -9.16 3.64
C PRO A 71 -5.31 -8.69 2.87
N LEU A 72 -4.52 -7.76 3.43
CA LEU A 72 -3.26 -7.32 2.81
C LEU A 72 -2.34 -8.51 2.52
N LEU A 73 -2.14 -9.39 3.50
CA LEU A 73 -1.31 -10.59 3.35
C LEU A 73 -1.91 -11.56 2.31
N ILE A 74 -3.18 -11.92 2.46
CA ILE A 74 -3.87 -12.87 1.57
C ILE A 74 -3.80 -12.38 0.12
N PHE A 75 -4.17 -11.14 -0.16
CA PHE A 75 -4.20 -10.62 -1.53
C PHE A 75 -2.79 -10.38 -2.08
N THR A 76 -1.79 -10.09 -1.24
CA THR A 76 -0.39 -10.04 -1.68
C THR A 76 0.10 -11.42 -2.13
N CYS A 77 -0.22 -12.47 -1.37
CA CYS A 77 0.10 -13.86 -1.73
C CYS A 77 -0.67 -14.31 -2.98
N LEU A 78 -1.98 -14.03 -3.04
CA LEU A 78 -2.84 -14.38 -4.17
C LEU A 78 -2.47 -13.60 -5.45
N ASN A 79 -1.84 -12.43 -5.32
CA ASN A 79 -1.42 -11.67 -6.50
C ASN A 79 -0.45 -12.46 -7.38
N SER A 80 0.31 -13.42 -6.83
CA SER A 80 1.11 -14.41 -7.57
C SER A 80 0.30 -15.25 -8.58
N PHE A 81 -0.99 -15.47 -8.32
CA PHE A 81 -1.91 -16.14 -9.24
C PHE A 81 -2.69 -15.15 -10.09
N ILE A 82 -3.16 -14.05 -9.49
CA ILE A 82 -3.96 -13.01 -10.16
C ILE A 82 -3.16 -12.37 -11.30
N HIS A 83 -1.85 -12.19 -11.16
CA HIS A 83 -1.02 -11.56 -12.19
C HIS A 83 -0.96 -12.34 -13.50
N GLN A 84 -1.17 -13.67 -13.47
CA GLN A 84 -1.19 -14.51 -14.67
C GLN A 84 -2.51 -14.40 -15.43
N ARG A 85 -3.60 -14.06 -14.72
CA ARG A 85 -4.97 -14.07 -15.26
C ARG A 85 -5.46 -12.69 -15.65
N ILE A 86 -5.05 -11.65 -14.92
CA ILE A 86 -5.57 -10.29 -15.09
C ILE A 86 -4.47 -9.35 -15.61
N PRO A 87 -4.70 -8.65 -16.75
CA PRO A 87 -3.79 -7.65 -17.28
C PRO A 87 -3.43 -6.59 -16.23
N GLN A 88 -2.16 -6.19 -16.22
CA GLN A 88 -1.64 -5.21 -15.25
C GLN A 88 -2.38 -3.87 -15.28
N GLN A 89 -2.82 -3.42 -16.46
CA GLN A 89 -3.60 -2.18 -16.60
C GLN A 89 -4.93 -2.25 -15.85
N ILE A 90 -5.64 -3.37 -15.96
CA ILE A 90 -6.90 -3.59 -15.26
C ILE A 90 -6.66 -3.70 -13.75
N ARG A 91 -5.59 -4.39 -13.33
CA ARG A 91 -5.24 -4.50 -11.90
C ARG A 91 -4.96 -3.14 -11.26
N ILE A 92 -4.12 -2.30 -11.87
CA ILE A 92 -3.75 -1.00 -11.30
C ILE A 92 -4.93 -0.03 -11.34
N SER A 93 -5.54 0.18 -12.53
CA SER A 93 -6.65 1.12 -12.68
C SER A 93 -7.89 0.69 -11.88
N GLY A 94 -8.25 -0.60 -11.92
CA GLY A 94 -9.37 -1.15 -11.18
C GLY A 94 -9.19 -1.03 -9.67
N SER A 95 -7.98 -1.29 -9.16
CA SER A 95 -7.70 -1.13 -7.72
C SER A 95 -7.77 0.34 -7.29
N LEU A 96 -7.23 1.27 -8.08
CA LEU A 96 -7.32 2.71 -7.78
C LEU A 96 -8.78 3.20 -7.77
N VAL A 97 -9.60 2.78 -8.74
CA VAL A 97 -11.03 3.13 -8.78
C VAL A 97 -11.76 2.51 -7.60
N ALA A 98 -11.53 1.24 -7.28
CA ALA A 98 -12.16 0.58 -6.15
C ALA A 98 -11.81 1.26 -4.82
N ILE A 99 -10.53 1.55 -4.56
CA ILE A 99 -10.10 2.28 -3.36
C ILE A 99 -10.74 3.69 -3.34
N GLY A 100 -10.76 4.39 -4.47
CA GLY A 100 -11.40 5.70 -4.60
C GLY A 100 -12.89 5.68 -4.25
N LEU A 101 -13.63 4.67 -4.73
CA LEU A 101 -15.04 4.50 -4.40
C LEU A 101 -15.26 4.21 -2.91
N VAL A 102 -14.46 3.32 -2.31
CA VAL A 102 -14.58 3.02 -0.87
C VAL A 102 -14.27 4.26 -0.01
N PHE A 103 -13.25 5.06 -0.37
CA PHE A 103 -12.95 6.31 0.31
C PHE A 103 -14.03 7.38 0.12
N LEU A 104 -14.63 7.46 -1.06
CA LEU A 104 -15.76 8.35 -1.33
C LEU A 104 -16.96 7.96 -0.45
N VAL A 105 -17.29 6.67 -0.39
CA VAL A 105 -18.38 6.18 0.47
C VAL A 105 -18.05 6.46 1.94
N THR A 106 -16.80 6.24 2.37
CA THR A 106 -16.36 6.56 3.75
C THR A 106 -16.54 8.05 4.06
N ALA A 107 -16.20 8.94 3.11
CA ALA A 107 -16.39 10.39 3.26
C ALA A 107 -17.86 10.79 3.41
N VAL A 108 -18.76 10.18 2.62
CA VAL A 108 -20.21 10.40 2.73
C VAL A 108 -20.73 9.89 4.08
N MET A 109 -20.27 8.73 4.52
CA MET A 109 -20.67 8.13 5.80
C MET A 109 -20.29 8.96 7.01
N VAL A 110 -19.33 9.89 6.89
CA VAL A 110 -19.03 10.85 7.97
C VAL A 110 -20.24 11.73 8.32
N LYS A 111 -21.14 11.98 7.36
CA LYS A 111 -22.33 12.82 7.57
C LYS A 111 -23.62 12.03 7.83
N VAL A 112 -23.59 10.70 7.74
CA VAL A 112 -24.80 9.87 7.86
C VAL A 112 -24.92 9.34 9.29
N ASP A 113 -25.99 9.72 9.97
CA ASP A 113 -26.29 9.23 11.32
C ASP A 113 -26.63 7.74 11.27
N MET A 114 -25.89 6.95 12.04
CA MET A 114 -26.00 5.50 12.12
C MET A 114 -25.71 5.04 13.55
N GLU A 115 -26.33 3.94 13.95
CA GLU A 115 -26.02 3.29 15.22
C GLU A 115 -24.56 2.77 15.26
N PRO A 116 -23.94 2.67 16.46
CA PRO A 116 -22.53 2.27 16.62
C PRO A 116 -22.18 0.93 15.96
N LEU A 117 -23.03 -0.09 16.11
CA LEU A 117 -22.74 -1.44 15.59
C LEU A 117 -22.77 -1.51 14.04
N PRO A 118 -23.81 -1.02 13.34
CA PRO A 118 -23.79 -0.92 11.88
C PRO A 118 -22.60 -0.09 11.36
N PHE A 119 -22.29 1.05 12.00
CA PHE A 119 -21.15 1.88 11.63
C PHE A 119 -19.82 1.12 11.77
N PHE A 120 -19.65 0.38 12.87
CA PHE A 120 -18.47 -0.46 13.11
C PHE A 120 -18.30 -1.51 12.01
N VAL A 121 -19.34 -2.31 11.76
CA VAL A 121 -19.30 -3.40 10.76
C VAL A 121 -18.99 -2.84 9.38
N PHE A 122 -19.66 -1.74 9.00
CA PHE A 122 -19.42 -1.07 7.72
C PHE A 122 -17.98 -0.58 7.59
N THR A 123 -17.44 0.02 8.65
CA THR A 123 -16.05 0.52 8.69
C THR A 123 -15.06 -0.64 8.54
N MET A 124 -15.27 -1.76 9.24
CA MET A 124 -14.42 -2.94 9.14
C MET A 124 -14.45 -3.57 7.74
N ILE A 125 -15.63 -3.68 7.13
CA ILE A 125 -15.77 -4.14 5.74
C ILE A 125 -15.01 -3.22 4.78
N SER A 126 -15.12 -1.90 4.96
CA SER A 126 -14.41 -0.91 4.14
C SER A 126 -12.89 -1.07 4.27
N ILE A 127 -12.38 -1.28 5.49
CA ILE A 127 -10.94 -1.53 5.74
C ILE A 127 -10.47 -2.79 5.00
N VAL A 128 -11.26 -3.87 5.02
CA VAL A 128 -10.94 -5.12 4.30
C VAL A 128 -10.81 -4.84 2.80
N PHE A 129 -11.76 -4.12 2.20
CA PHE A 129 -11.69 -3.78 0.77
C PHE A 129 -10.50 -2.89 0.43
N ILE A 130 -10.25 -1.83 1.22
CA ILE A 130 -9.10 -0.93 1.03
C ILE A 130 -7.79 -1.71 1.02
N ASN A 131 -7.58 -2.60 1.98
CA ASN A 131 -6.34 -3.37 2.10
C ASN A 131 -6.23 -4.48 1.05
N SER A 132 -7.34 -5.07 0.63
CA SER A 132 -7.37 -6.07 -0.45
C SER A 132 -6.96 -5.48 -1.80
N PHE A 133 -7.61 -4.38 -2.21
CA PHE A 133 -7.23 -3.68 -3.44
C PHE A 133 -5.89 -2.96 -3.31
N GLY A 134 -5.55 -2.49 -2.10
CA GLY A 134 -4.23 -1.93 -1.79
C GLY A 134 -3.10 -2.93 -2.04
N ALA A 135 -3.27 -4.19 -1.62
CA ALA A 135 -2.31 -5.27 -1.89
C ALA A 135 -2.10 -5.50 -3.39
N ILE A 136 -3.20 -5.58 -4.14
CA ILE A 136 -3.17 -5.79 -5.60
C ILE A 136 -2.48 -4.58 -6.27
N LEU A 137 -2.82 -3.36 -5.86
CA LEU A 137 -2.25 -2.13 -6.39
C LEU A 137 -0.74 -2.04 -6.13
N GLN A 138 -0.30 -2.16 -4.88
CA GLN A 138 1.10 -2.08 -4.52
C GLN A 138 1.93 -3.15 -5.23
N SER A 139 1.46 -4.40 -5.20
CA SER A 139 2.18 -5.50 -5.84
C SER A 139 2.24 -5.34 -7.36
N SER A 140 1.18 -4.82 -7.99
CA SER A 140 1.17 -4.55 -9.44
C SER A 140 2.04 -3.36 -9.84
N LEU A 141 2.18 -2.35 -8.96
CA LEU A 141 3.06 -1.20 -9.16
C LEU A 141 4.54 -1.57 -9.02
N PHE A 142 4.92 -2.34 -8.00
CA PHE A 142 6.28 -2.86 -7.89
C PHE A 142 6.61 -3.83 -9.02
N GLY A 143 5.65 -4.65 -9.45
CA GLY A 143 5.79 -5.46 -10.67
C GLY A 143 6.00 -4.61 -11.93
N LEU A 144 5.36 -3.43 -12.02
CA LEU A 144 5.57 -2.49 -13.13
C LEU A 144 6.97 -1.87 -13.10
N ALA A 145 7.39 -1.42 -11.92
CA ALA A 145 8.71 -0.82 -11.73
C ALA A 145 9.84 -1.83 -11.99
N GLY A 146 9.60 -3.13 -11.77
CA GLY A 146 10.55 -4.19 -12.11
C GLY A 146 10.86 -4.31 -13.61
N LEU A 147 10.04 -3.75 -14.50
CA LEU A 147 10.30 -3.70 -15.94
C LEU A 147 11.19 -2.51 -16.35
N LEU A 148 11.36 -1.55 -15.44
CA LEU A 148 12.15 -0.35 -15.64
C LEU A 148 13.52 -0.50 -14.95
N PRO A 149 14.50 0.38 -15.25
CA PRO A 149 15.76 0.40 -14.52
C PRO A 149 15.53 0.48 -13.01
N ALA A 150 16.39 -0.15 -12.21
CA ALA A 150 16.22 -0.27 -10.75
C ALA A 150 15.95 1.07 -10.03
N SER A 151 16.41 2.20 -10.59
CA SER A 151 16.12 3.56 -10.10
C SER A 151 14.61 3.92 -10.07
N TYR A 152 13.73 3.17 -10.76
CA TYR A 152 12.29 3.45 -10.83
C TYR A 152 11.42 2.76 -9.76
N THR A 153 11.99 1.88 -8.93
CA THR A 153 11.32 1.42 -7.71
C THR A 153 11.43 2.47 -6.59
N ALA A 154 12.56 3.18 -6.54
CA ALA A 154 12.84 4.25 -5.57
C ALA A 154 11.77 5.38 -5.56
N PRO A 155 11.30 5.94 -6.70
CA PRO A 155 10.23 6.94 -6.68
C PRO A 155 8.92 6.43 -6.08
N ILE A 156 8.53 5.17 -6.32
CA ILE A 156 7.33 4.59 -5.66
C ILE A 156 7.53 4.64 -4.15
N MET A 157 8.66 4.15 -3.66
CA MET A 157 8.97 4.12 -2.23
C MET A 157 9.06 5.54 -1.66
N SER A 158 9.69 6.48 -2.37
CA SER A 158 9.78 7.87 -1.96
C SER A 158 8.39 8.52 -1.85
N GLY A 159 7.49 8.27 -2.81
CA GLY A 159 6.10 8.73 -2.78
C GLY A 159 5.33 8.16 -1.58
N GLN A 160 5.54 6.88 -1.27
CA GLN A 160 5.01 6.21 -0.08
C GLN A 160 5.48 6.87 1.23
N GLY A 161 6.77 7.20 1.34
CA GLY A 161 7.29 7.93 2.50
C GLY A 161 6.74 9.36 2.62
N MET A 162 6.63 10.07 1.49
CA MET A 162 6.03 11.41 1.47
C MET A 162 4.56 11.37 1.91
N ALA A 163 3.79 10.34 1.52
CA ALA A 163 2.42 10.17 1.98
C ALA A 163 2.32 10.10 3.51
N GLY A 164 3.29 9.45 4.17
CA GLY A 164 3.39 9.43 5.63
C GLY A 164 3.72 10.80 6.23
N THR A 165 4.69 11.50 5.64
CA THR A 165 5.07 12.85 6.10
C THR A 165 3.92 13.83 5.96
N PHE A 166 3.21 13.80 4.82
CA PHE A 166 2.05 14.63 4.58
C PHE A 166 0.92 14.33 5.57
N ALA A 167 0.69 13.05 5.88
CA ALA A 167 -0.29 12.63 6.88
C ALA A 167 0.05 13.16 8.29
N ALA A 168 1.33 13.06 8.72
CA ALA A 168 1.77 13.58 10.00
C ALA A 168 1.65 15.11 10.10
N LEU A 169 1.99 15.84 9.02
CA LEU A 169 1.81 17.29 8.95
C LEU A 169 0.33 17.68 9.04
N ALA A 170 -0.56 16.94 8.38
CA ALA A 170 -2.00 17.22 8.44
C ALA A 170 -2.58 17.05 9.85
N VAL A 171 -2.04 16.14 10.67
CA VAL A 171 -2.41 16.01 12.09
C VAL A 171 -1.94 17.23 12.87
N ILE A 172 -0.68 17.65 12.69
CA ILE A 172 -0.12 18.82 13.37
C ILE A 172 -0.90 20.09 13.01
N CYS A 173 -1.23 20.29 11.73
CA CYS A 173 -2.03 21.40 11.27
C CYS A 173 -3.45 21.36 11.85
N SER A 174 -4.08 20.18 11.93
CA SER A 174 -5.40 20.02 12.55
C SER A 174 -5.40 20.43 14.02
N ILE A 175 -4.38 20.02 14.78
CA ILE A 175 -4.19 20.43 16.18
C ILE A 175 -3.97 21.94 16.29
N ALA A 176 -3.18 22.53 15.38
CA ALA A 176 -2.86 23.96 15.40
C ALA A 176 -4.08 24.86 15.13
N ILE A 177 -4.99 24.41 14.26
CA ILE A 177 -6.22 25.16 13.91
C ILE A 177 -7.34 24.87 14.92
N GLY A 178 -7.17 23.88 15.81
CA GLY A 178 -8.21 23.48 16.77
C GLY A 178 -9.36 22.73 16.11
N ALA A 179 -9.13 22.10 14.96
CA ALA A 179 -10.14 21.39 14.18
C ALA A 179 -10.50 20.01 14.78
N ARG A 180 -10.83 19.98 16.07
CA ARG A 180 -11.25 18.77 16.82
C ARG A 180 -12.70 18.34 16.57
N GLU A 181 -13.41 19.09 15.74
CA GLU A 181 -14.78 18.79 15.34
C GLU A 181 -14.83 17.73 14.21
N PRO A 182 -15.94 16.97 14.06
CA PRO A 182 -16.12 15.96 13.02
C PRO A 182 -15.77 16.44 11.60
N GLU A 183 -15.92 17.74 11.35
CA GLU A 183 -15.64 18.41 10.07
C GLU A 183 -14.16 18.39 9.68
N GLY A 184 -13.23 18.38 10.66
CA GLY A 184 -11.79 18.30 10.39
C GLY A 184 -11.38 16.99 9.72
N TYR A 185 -12.07 15.90 10.05
CA TYR A 185 -11.81 14.56 9.50
C TYR A 185 -12.32 14.40 8.06
N ILE A 186 -13.33 15.18 7.65
CA ILE A 186 -13.79 15.22 6.25
C ILE A 186 -12.65 15.69 5.33
N GLY A 187 -11.80 16.61 5.82
CA GLY A 187 -10.61 17.07 5.11
C GLY A 187 -9.64 15.93 4.77
N TYR A 188 -9.47 14.96 5.66
CA TYR A 188 -8.61 13.79 5.44
C TYR A 188 -9.15 12.89 4.32
N PHE A 189 -10.44 12.53 4.36
CA PHE A 189 -11.03 11.69 3.32
C PHE A 189 -11.12 12.40 1.97
N THR A 190 -11.41 13.71 1.96
CA THR A 190 -11.45 14.51 0.73
C THR A 190 -10.07 14.60 0.09
N THR A 191 -9.02 14.85 0.89
CA THR A 191 -7.65 14.93 0.38
C THR A 191 -7.16 13.56 -0.11
N ALA A 192 -7.57 12.46 0.54
CA ALA A 192 -7.34 11.11 0.04
C ALA A 192 -7.99 10.89 -1.34
N CYS A 193 -9.24 11.32 -1.54
CA CYS A 193 -9.92 11.22 -2.83
C CYS A 193 -9.18 12.01 -3.93
N VAL A 194 -8.75 13.24 -3.63
CA VAL A 194 -7.96 14.06 -4.58
C VAL A 194 -6.65 13.36 -4.96
N ALA A 195 -5.95 12.77 -3.99
CA ALA A 195 -4.72 12.03 -4.25
C ALA A 195 -4.95 10.79 -5.14
N ILE A 196 -6.05 10.07 -4.93
CA ILE A 196 -6.42 8.92 -5.77
C ILE A 196 -6.75 9.38 -7.20
N VAL A 197 -7.51 10.46 -7.36
CA VAL A 197 -7.81 11.04 -8.69
C VAL A 197 -6.53 11.45 -9.40
N LEU A 198 -5.60 12.10 -8.69
CA LEU A 198 -4.30 12.47 -9.23
C LEU A 198 -3.48 11.24 -9.65
N ALA A 199 -3.52 10.17 -8.86
CA ALA A 199 -2.87 8.89 -9.17
C ALA A 199 -3.48 8.23 -10.42
N ILE A 200 -4.82 8.21 -10.55
CA ILE A 200 -5.52 7.70 -11.73
C ILE A 200 -5.12 8.49 -12.97
N PHE A 201 -5.18 9.83 -12.91
CA PHE A 201 -4.77 10.68 -14.04
C PHE A 201 -3.31 10.44 -14.44
N SER A 202 -2.42 10.35 -13.46
CA SER A 202 -0.99 10.07 -13.67
C SER A 202 -0.79 8.70 -14.32
N TYR A 203 -1.56 7.69 -13.92
CA TYR A 203 -1.53 6.37 -14.54
C TYR A 203 -2.00 6.38 -16.00
N ILE A 204 -3.07 7.11 -16.31
CA ILE A 204 -3.61 7.25 -17.68
C ILE A 204 -2.61 7.98 -18.58
N LEU A 205 -1.82 8.91 -18.04
CA LEU A 205 -0.79 9.63 -18.79
C LEU A 205 0.44 8.76 -19.10
N LEU A 206 0.72 7.74 -18.28
CA LEU A 206 1.94 6.94 -18.36
C LEU A 206 2.19 6.29 -19.75
N PRO A 207 1.20 5.66 -20.42
CA PRO A 207 1.39 5.07 -21.75
C PRO A 207 1.68 6.10 -22.86
N ARG A 208 1.38 7.38 -22.66
CA ARG A 208 1.66 8.45 -23.63
C ARG A 208 3.12 8.91 -23.63
N LEU A 209 3.93 8.45 -22.67
CA LEU A 209 5.33 8.84 -22.56
C LEU A 209 6.22 7.87 -23.34
N ASP A 210 6.98 8.42 -24.29
CA ASP A 210 7.90 7.67 -25.17
C ASP A 210 8.85 6.73 -24.40
N PHE A 211 9.34 7.19 -23.24
CA PHE A 211 10.25 6.41 -22.40
C PHE A 211 9.60 5.13 -21.86
N PHE A 212 8.40 5.25 -21.29
CA PHE A 212 7.68 4.10 -20.77
C PHE A 212 7.27 3.15 -21.90
N ARG A 213 6.85 3.71 -23.04
CA ARG A 213 6.55 2.95 -24.25
C ARG A 213 7.76 2.16 -24.75
N TYR A 214 8.96 2.75 -24.75
CA TYR A 214 10.19 2.06 -25.15
C TYR A 214 10.47 0.83 -24.27
N TYR A 215 10.50 0.98 -22.95
CA TYR A 215 10.75 -0.15 -22.04
C TYR A 215 9.63 -1.20 -22.08
N SER A 216 8.37 -0.76 -22.13
CA SER A 216 7.22 -1.67 -22.21
C SER A 216 7.17 -2.42 -23.55
N MET A 217 7.54 -1.80 -24.67
CA MET A 217 7.61 -2.45 -25.98
C MET A 217 8.84 -3.33 -26.13
N LYS A 218 9.99 -2.95 -25.56
CA LYS A 218 11.20 -3.78 -25.54
C LYS A 218 10.92 -5.12 -24.87
N ASP A 219 10.36 -5.09 -23.66
CA ASP A 219 10.00 -6.30 -22.92
C ASP A 219 8.98 -7.18 -23.68
N LYS A 220 7.93 -6.59 -24.26
CA LYS A 220 6.99 -7.32 -25.12
C LYS A 220 7.65 -7.93 -26.35
N THR A 221 8.62 -7.26 -26.95
CA THR A 221 9.34 -7.74 -28.13
C THR A 221 10.28 -8.88 -27.76
N GLU A 222 11.03 -8.73 -26.67
CA GLU A 222 11.94 -9.75 -26.13
C GLU A 222 11.17 -11.01 -25.71
N TYR A 223 10.01 -10.84 -25.06
CA TYR A 223 9.08 -11.93 -24.74
C TYR A 223 8.51 -12.60 -25.99
N ARG A 224 8.19 -11.83 -27.04
CA ARG A 224 7.65 -12.36 -28.31
C ARG A 224 8.71 -13.12 -29.10
N VAL A 225 9.93 -12.59 -29.17
CA VAL A 225 11.07 -13.24 -29.85
C VAL A 225 11.43 -14.53 -29.13
N TYR A 226 11.50 -14.52 -27.79
CA TYR A 226 11.74 -15.71 -26.99
C TYR A 226 10.67 -16.80 -27.23
N ASN A 227 9.39 -16.44 -27.23
CA ASN A 227 8.30 -17.39 -27.53
C ASN A 227 8.35 -17.91 -28.97
N ALA A 228 8.67 -17.06 -29.96
CA ALA A 228 8.82 -17.47 -31.35
C ALA A 228 10.01 -18.43 -31.54
N GLU A 229 11.13 -18.21 -30.85
CA GLU A 229 12.27 -19.15 -30.83
C GLU A 229 11.89 -20.49 -30.20
N LEU A 230 11.08 -20.48 -29.14
CA LEU A 230 10.55 -21.69 -28.49
C LEU A 230 9.62 -22.48 -29.40
N GLU A 231 8.70 -21.81 -30.09
CA GLU A 231 7.82 -22.44 -31.09
C GLU A 231 8.63 -23.05 -32.24
N THR A 232 9.63 -22.31 -32.75
CA THR A 232 10.52 -22.81 -33.80
C THR A 232 11.30 -24.04 -33.35
N LYS A 233 11.84 -24.03 -32.12
CA LYS A 233 12.52 -25.21 -31.54
C LYS A 233 11.57 -26.40 -31.38
N ARG A 234 10.32 -26.18 -31.00
CA ARG A 234 9.30 -27.23 -30.88
C ARG A 234 8.95 -27.85 -32.23
N ASP A 235 8.85 -27.03 -33.28
CA ASP A 235 8.53 -27.50 -34.63
C ASP A 235 9.70 -28.27 -35.26
N LEU A 236 10.95 -27.91 -34.96
CA LEU A 236 12.13 -28.67 -35.37
C LEU A 236 12.17 -30.05 -34.70
N ILE A 237 11.93 -30.12 -33.39
CA ILE A 237 11.89 -31.41 -32.64
C ILE A 237 10.77 -32.32 -33.15
N LYS A 238 9.60 -31.77 -33.50
CA LYS A 238 8.50 -32.55 -34.10
C LYS A 238 8.80 -33.03 -35.52
N LYS A 239 9.64 -32.31 -36.28
CA LYS A 239 10.02 -32.68 -37.65
C LYS A 239 11.12 -33.73 -37.73
N ASP A 240 11.92 -33.88 -36.66
CA ASP A 240 12.92 -34.95 -36.53
C ASP A 240 12.32 -36.31 -36.12
N GLU A 241 10.99 -36.41 -35.95
CA GLU A 241 10.28 -37.70 -35.88
C GLU A 241 9.69 -38.15 -37.24
N PRO A 242 10.52 -38.66 -38.16
CA PRO A 242 10.06 -39.68 -39.07
C PRO A 242 11.02 -40.89 -39.08
N ASN A 243 10.50 -42.05 -38.66
CA ASN A 243 10.93 -43.41 -39.00
C ASN A 243 12.42 -43.82 -38.81
N GLY A 244 12.64 -44.67 -37.81
CA GLY A 244 13.62 -45.77 -37.89
C GLY A 244 15.02 -45.51 -37.32
N MET A 245 15.39 -46.32 -36.32
CA MET A 245 16.73 -46.62 -35.76
C MET A 245 17.93 -45.74 -36.18
N GLU A 246 18.58 -45.10 -35.19
CA GLU A 246 19.96 -45.43 -34.81
C GLU A 246 20.39 -44.73 -33.50
N GLN A 247 21.19 -45.45 -32.74
CA GLN A 247 21.67 -45.14 -31.39
C GLN A 247 23.01 -44.40 -31.51
N ASN A 248 23.17 -43.17 -30.97
CA ASN A 248 24.49 -42.72 -30.47
C ASN A 248 24.48 -41.40 -29.67
N ASN A 249 24.94 -41.51 -28.41
CA ASN A 249 25.72 -40.56 -27.62
C ASN A 249 25.80 -39.09 -28.07
N SER A 250 24.70 -38.34 -27.95
CA SER A 250 24.78 -36.90 -27.72
C SER A 250 24.48 -36.63 -26.26
N LYS A 251 25.37 -35.87 -25.60
CA LYS A 251 25.20 -35.36 -24.24
C LYS A 251 23.76 -34.88 -24.09
N ILE A 252 23.04 -35.42 -23.11
CA ILE A 252 21.77 -34.89 -22.65
C ILE A 252 22.06 -33.46 -22.18
N ILE A 253 21.97 -32.51 -23.09
CA ILE A 253 21.80 -31.10 -22.75
C ILE A 253 20.47 -31.10 -22.02
N PRO A 254 20.39 -30.69 -20.74
CA PRO A 254 19.11 -30.62 -20.06
C PRO A 254 18.26 -29.60 -20.81
N VAL A 255 17.37 -30.10 -21.67
CA VAL A 255 16.34 -29.35 -22.35
C VAL A 255 15.41 -28.89 -21.23
N HIS A 256 15.57 -27.63 -20.81
CA HIS A 256 14.62 -27.01 -19.90
C HIS A 256 13.27 -26.99 -20.61
N SER A 257 12.31 -27.73 -20.06
CA SER A 257 10.98 -27.96 -20.60
C SER A 257 10.27 -26.63 -20.91
N PRO A 258 9.77 -26.39 -22.14
CA PRO A 258 9.06 -25.15 -22.53
C PRO A 258 7.79 -24.82 -21.73
N ASP A 259 7.19 -25.81 -21.06
CA ASP A 259 5.98 -25.64 -20.25
C ASP A 259 6.26 -25.24 -18.80
N GLU A 260 7.54 -25.13 -18.38
CA GLU A 260 7.86 -24.56 -17.08
C GLU A 260 7.67 -23.04 -17.13
N LYS A 261 6.44 -22.61 -16.82
CA LYS A 261 6.22 -21.26 -16.25
C LYS A 261 7.35 -21.02 -15.26
N PRO A 262 8.06 -19.87 -15.32
CA PRO A 262 9.19 -19.62 -14.43
C PRO A 262 8.74 -19.90 -13.01
N SER A 263 9.34 -20.93 -12.40
CA SER A 263 8.82 -21.48 -11.15
C SER A 263 8.87 -20.39 -10.09
N VAL A 264 7.69 -20.06 -9.53
CA VAL A 264 7.58 -19.07 -8.43
C VAL A 264 8.55 -19.42 -7.30
N VAL A 265 8.76 -20.72 -7.07
CA VAL A 265 9.70 -21.24 -6.08
C VAL A 265 11.15 -20.93 -6.47
N ALA A 266 11.51 -21.06 -7.75
CA ALA A 266 12.86 -20.73 -8.23
C ALA A 266 13.14 -19.22 -8.12
N ILE A 267 12.16 -18.36 -8.48
CA ILE A 267 12.27 -16.91 -8.32
C ILE A 267 12.40 -16.56 -6.83
N PHE A 268 11.56 -17.14 -5.97
CA PHE A 268 11.61 -16.93 -4.53
C PHE A 268 12.98 -17.34 -3.96
N LYS A 269 13.52 -18.49 -4.37
CA LYS A 269 14.86 -18.95 -3.94
C LYS A 269 15.96 -17.97 -4.33
N LYS A 270 15.81 -17.20 -5.41
CA LYS A 270 16.78 -16.17 -5.82
C LYS A 270 16.63 -14.88 -5.02
N LEU A 271 15.42 -14.54 -4.57
CA LEU A 271 15.10 -13.29 -3.87
C LEU A 271 14.99 -13.45 -2.35
N TRP A 272 15.16 -14.66 -1.81
CA TRP A 272 14.81 -15.00 -0.43
C TRP A 272 15.52 -14.11 0.60
N VAL A 273 16.80 -13.77 0.39
CA VAL A 273 17.56 -12.90 1.30
C VAL A 273 16.89 -11.53 1.38
N MET A 274 16.59 -10.90 0.23
CA MET A 274 15.94 -9.59 0.18
C MET A 274 14.54 -9.63 0.77
N ALA A 275 13.78 -10.70 0.50
CA ALA A 275 12.43 -10.89 1.04
C ALA A 275 12.45 -11.01 2.58
N VAL A 276 13.38 -11.80 3.14
CA VAL A 276 13.55 -11.95 4.59
C VAL A 276 14.03 -10.65 5.22
N SER A 277 14.99 -9.94 4.60
CA SER A 277 15.45 -8.64 5.08
C SER A 277 14.31 -7.62 5.16
N VAL A 278 13.51 -7.48 4.09
CA VAL A 278 12.34 -6.58 4.10
C VAL A 278 11.31 -7.00 5.15
N CYS A 279 11.04 -8.29 5.28
CA CYS A 279 10.11 -8.81 6.29
C CYS A 279 10.58 -8.46 7.70
N PHE A 280 11.89 -8.63 7.99
CA PHE A 280 12.45 -8.30 9.28
C PHE A 280 12.42 -6.80 9.58
N VAL A 281 12.72 -5.95 8.58
CA VAL A 281 12.60 -4.49 8.70
C VAL A 281 11.19 -4.10 9.13
N PHE A 282 10.14 -4.55 8.41
CA PHE A 282 8.77 -4.21 8.76
C PHE A 282 8.30 -4.88 10.07
N THR A 283 8.81 -6.06 10.42
CA THR A 283 8.52 -6.72 11.69
C THR A 283 8.99 -5.86 12.87
N VAL A 284 10.24 -5.37 12.81
CA VAL A 284 10.78 -4.48 13.84
C VAL A 284 10.04 -3.14 13.84
N THR A 285 9.81 -2.56 12.66
CA THR A 285 9.12 -1.27 12.54
C THR A 285 7.71 -1.32 13.10
N ILE A 286 6.85 -2.25 12.66
CA ILE A 286 5.45 -2.33 13.10
C ILE A 286 5.34 -2.87 14.54
N GLY A 287 6.29 -3.70 14.97
CA GLY A 287 6.34 -4.19 16.35
C GLY A 287 6.62 -3.08 17.38
N VAL A 288 7.33 -2.02 16.98
CA VAL A 288 7.70 -0.89 17.86
C VAL A 288 6.84 0.35 17.59
N PHE A 289 6.65 0.73 16.33
CA PHE A 289 5.92 1.91 15.89
C PHE A 289 4.56 1.54 15.26
N PRO A 290 3.44 2.20 15.64
CA PRO A 290 3.34 3.25 16.66
C PRO A 290 3.03 2.72 18.07
N SER A 291 2.64 1.45 18.24
CA SER A 291 2.00 0.94 19.47
C SER A 291 2.81 1.08 20.75
N ILE A 292 4.15 1.00 20.68
CA ILE A 292 5.04 1.21 21.82
C ILE A 292 5.46 2.68 21.90
N THR A 293 5.91 3.25 20.78
CA THR A 293 6.45 4.61 20.72
C THR A 293 5.42 5.70 21.04
N ALA A 294 4.14 5.48 20.75
CA ALA A 294 3.06 6.42 21.05
C ALA A 294 2.70 6.48 22.55
N LYS A 295 3.22 5.56 23.37
CA LYS A 295 3.01 5.58 24.84
C LYS A 295 4.02 6.46 25.59
N VAL A 296 5.03 6.98 24.91
CA VAL A 296 6.04 7.85 25.52
C VAL A 296 5.41 9.22 25.82
N SER A 297 5.70 9.79 26.99
CA SER A 297 5.23 11.11 27.40
C SER A 297 6.37 12.10 27.54
N THR A 298 6.08 13.39 27.31
CA THR A 298 7.04 14.46 27.59
C THR A 298 7.23 14.63 29.10
N VAL A 299 8.47 14.93 29.52
CA VAL A 299 8.82 15.26 30.92
C VAL A 299 8.57 16.73 31.27
N LEU A 300 8.26 17.57 30.28
CA LEU A 300 7.86 18.96 30.49
C LEU A 300 6.44 18.95 31.10
N GLY A 301 6.33 19.32 32.39
CA GLY A 301 5.20 19.05 33.28
C GLY A 301 3.77 19.40 32.80
N LYS A 302 2.78 18.95 33.58
CA LYS A 302 1.33 19.11 33.31
C LYS A 302 0.97 20.59 33.09
N GLY A 303 0.39 20.91 31.93
CA GLY A 303 -0.04 22.27 31.54
C GLY A 303 0.68 22.86 30.33
N ASN A 304 1.77 22.24 29.85
CA ASN A 304 2.44 22.70 28.63
C ASN A 304 1.66 22.29 27.37
N LYS A 305 1.41 23.24 26.46
CA LYS A 305 0.83 22.99 25.11
C LYS A 305 1.62 21.93 24.34
N TRP A 306 2.91 21.74 24.66
CA TRP A 306 3.75 20.70 24.07
C TRP A 306 3.21 19.28 24.26
N GLY A 307 2.43 19.00 25.32
CA GLY A 307 1.81 17.69 25.50
C GLY A 307 0.92 17.27 24.31
N LEU A 308 0.29 18.23 23.64
CA LEU A 308 -0.54 17.99 22.45
C LEU A 308 0.28 17.71 21.19
N TYR A 309 1.48 18.28 21.09
CA TYR A 309 2.33 18.18 19.90
C TYR A 309 3.43 17.12 20.02
N PHE A 310 3.75 16.66 21.23
CA PHE A 310 4.88 15.78 21.47
C PHE A 310 4.81 14.49 20.65
N ILE A 311 3.70 13.75 20.72
CA ILE A 311 3.53 12.51 19.94
C ILE A 311 3.47 12.78 18.43
N PRO A 312 2.63 13.71 17.93
CA PRO A 312 2.61 14.04 16.50
C PRO A 312 3.96 14.48 15.92
N VAL A 313 4.75 15.25 16.66
CA VAL A 313 6.03 15.80 16.20
C VAL A 313 7.19 14.83 16.44
N SER A 314 7.42 14.43 17.69
CA SER A 314 8.59 13.65 18.07
C SER A 314 8.49 12.17 17.72
N CYS A 315 7.29 11.64 17.52
CA CYS A 315 7.08 10.25 17.10
C CYS A 315 6.66 10.17 15.62
N PHE A 316 5.49 10.67 15.26
CA PHE A 316 4.94 10.47 13.91
C PHE A 316 5.68 11.26 12.83
N LEU A 317 5.86 12.57 12.99
CA LEU A 317 6.55 13.39 11.98
C LEU A 317 8.01 12.96 11.85
N LEU A 318 8.71 12.77 12.97
CA LEU A 318 10.10 12.32 12.97
C LEU A 318 10.25 11.00 12.20
N PHE A 319 9.46 9.98 12.55
CA PHE A 319 9.49 8.68 11.86
C PHE A 319 9.27 8.83 10.36
N ASN A 320 8.22 9.55 9.95
CA ASN A 320 7.86 9.69 8.55
C ASN A 320 8.87 10.50 7.73
N VAL A 321 9.48 11.54 8.31
CA VAL A 321 10.53 12.32 7.64
C VAL A 321 11.78 11.47 7.40
N PHE A 322 12.22 10.71 8.41
CA PHE A 322 13.41 9.86 8.27
C PHE A 322 13.15 8.64 7.37
N ASP A 323 11.96 8.03 7.41
CA ASP A 323 11.56 6.99 6.45
C ASP A 323 11.52 7.54 5.01
N TRP A 324 10.91 8.71 4.81
CA TRP A 324 10.88 9.35 3.49
C TRP A 324 12.28 9.70 2.98
N MET A 325 13.14 10.27 3.83
CA MET A 325 14.51 10.61 3.47
C MET A 325 15.31 9.35 3.11
N GLY A 326 15.21 8.28 3.90
CA GLY A 326 15.88 7.00 3.62
C GLY A 326 15.45 6.41 2.28
N ARG A 327 14.14 6.35 2.02
CA ARG A 327 13.60 5.88 0.73
C ARG A 327 14.02 6.75 -0.44
N SER A 328 14.02 8.07 -0.26
CA SER A 328 14.42 9.00 -1.32
C SER A 328 15.90 8.93 -1.65
N LEU A 329 16.74 8.66 -0.65
CA LEU A 329 18.20 8.54 -0.84
C LEU A 329 18.55 7.37 -1.76
N THR A 330 17.77 6.29 -1.75
CA THR A 330 17.97 5.14 -2.66
C THR A 330 17.80 5.49 -4.15
N ALA A 331 17.16 6.62 -4.48
CA ALA A 331 17.08 7.08 -5.86
C ALA A 331 18.40 7.68 -6.36
N LEU A 332 19.28 8.12 -5.45
CA LEU A 332 20.54 8.79 -5.73
C LEU A 332 21.75 7.90 -5.44
N PHE A 333 21.69 7.11 -4.38
CA PHE A 333 22.77 6.23 -3.93
C PHE A 333 22.22 4.83 -3.65
N THR A 334 22.70 3.85 -4.41
CA THR A 334 22.47 2.41 -4.16
C THR A 334 23.83 1.76 -3.97
N TRP A 335 24.05 1.12 -2.82
CA TRP A 335 25.30 0.44 -2.48
C TRP A 335 25.21 -1.05 -2.78
#